data_AF-A0A0Q6K4K4-F1
#
_entry.id   AF-A0A0Q6K4K4-F1
#
_cell.length_a   1.000
_cell.length_b   1.000
_cell.length_c   1.000
_cell.angle_alpha   90.00
_cell.angle_beta   90.00
_cell.angle_gamma   90.00
#
_symmetry.space_group_name_H-M   'P 1'
#
loop_
_entity.id
_entity.type
_entity.pdbx_description
1 polymer ?
#
loop_
_entity_poly.entity_id
_entity_poly.type
_entity_poly.pdbx_seq_one_letter_code
_entity_poly.pdbx_strand_id
1 'polypeptide(L)'
;MSAITTLDKSAVLARAREAIDTRTRFVETLFDAATEAAAAHSAVADARDAAATADTAFEKAYRDAIAAGWTAAELKAAGLPTPAAPRRSGRRSTPRRNKATTPTVPTPIDTAPSDGAAVDEQATA
;
A
#
# COMPACT_ATOMS: atom_id res chain seq x y z
N MET A 1 -53.40 30.93 10.83
CA MET A 1 -53.43 30.62 9.38
C MET A 1 -52.12 29.92 9.05
N SER A 2 -52.14 28.59 8.92
CA SER A 2 -50.95 27.80 8.57
C SER A 2 -50.77 27.82 7.06
N ALA A 3 -49.66 28.39 6.58
CA ALA A 3 -49.33 28.36 5.15
C ALA A 3 -48.98 26.93 4.75
N ILE A 4 -49.78 26.34 3.86
CA ILE A 4 -49.39 25.12 3.15
C ILE A 4 -48.30 25.54 2.17
N THR A 5 -47.04 25.26 2.49
CA THR A 5 -45.94 25.46 1.55
C THR A 5 -46.10 24.44 0.42
N THR A 6 -46.74 24.83 -0.69
CA THR A 6 -46.80 24.01 -1.89
C THR A 6 -45.38 23.78 -2.41
N LEU A 7 -44.91 22.53 -2.33
CA LEU A 7 -43.58 22.12 -2.77
C LEU A 7 -43.48 22.15 -4.30
N ASP A 8 -42.69 23.06 -4.86
CA ASP A 8 -42.44 23.12 -6.30
C ASP A 8 -41.52 21.98 -6.75
N LYS A 9 -42.10 20.99 -7.42
CA LYS A 9 -41.39 19.83 -7.98
C LYS A 9 -40.26 20.24 -8.94
N SER A 10 -40.45 21.28 -9.75
CA SER A 10 -39.48 21.69 -10.75
C SER A 10 -38.22 22.25 -10.10
N ALA A 11 -38.38 23.09 -9.07
CA ALA A 11 -37.28 23.62 -8.27
C ALA A 11 -36.51 22.52 -7.53
N VAL A 12 -37.22 21.53 -6.95
CA VAL A 12 -36.57 20.38 -6.29
C VAL A 12 -35.73 19.57 -7.28
N LEU A 13 -36.24 19.29 -8.48
CA LEU A 13 -35.51 18.55 -9.50
C LEU A 13 -34.30 19.33 -10.04
N ALA A 14 -34.43 20.64 -10.25
CA ALA A 14 -33.32 21.49 -10.66
C ALA A 14 -32.19 21.49 -9.62
N ARG A 15 -32.54 21.65 -8.33
CA ARG A 15 -31.59 21.59 -7.22
C ARG A 15 -30.93 20.21 -7.09
N ALA A 16 -31.70 19.15 -7.29
CA ALA A 16 -31.16 17.79 -7.25
C ALA A 16 -30.11 17.57 -8.36
N ARG A 17 -30.37 18.07 -9.57
CA ARG A 17 -29.42 17.99 -10.70
C ARG A 17 -28.15 18.79 -10.42
N GLU A 18 -28.28 20.04 -9.99
CA GLU A 18 -27.13 20.88 -9.63
C GLU A 18 -26.26 20.22 -8.53
N ALA A 19 -26.90 19.59 -7.54
CA ALA A 19 -26.20 18.90 -6.48
C ALA A 19 -25.50 17.61 -6.96
N ILE A 20 -26.00 16.95 -8.02
CA ILE A 20 -25.32 15.82 -8.66
C ILE A 20 -24.12 16.32 -9.45
N ASP A 21 -24.28 17.38 -10.25
CA ASP A 21 -23.19 17.97 -11.03
C ASP A 21 -22.04 18.44 -10.14
N THR A 22 -22.39 19.12 -9.05
CA THR A 22 -21.41 19.61 -8.07
C THR A 22 -20.64 18.46 -7.42
N ARG A 23 -21.33 17.39 -7.01
CA ARG A 23 -20.67 16.20 -6.45
C ARG A 23 -19.77 15.50 -7.48
N THR A 24 -20.20 15.45 -8.72
CA THR A 24 -19.41 14.85 -9.82
C THR A 24 -18.09 15.60 -10.00
N ARG A 25 -18.14 16.94 -10.06
CA ARG A 25 -16.91 17.77 -10.12
C ARG A 25 -16.00 17.55 -8.92
N PHE A 26 -16.54 17.42 -7.71
CA PHE A 26 -15.71 17.14 -6.53
C PHE A 26 -15.02 15.79 -6.62
N VAL A 27 -15.68 14.75 -7.13
CA VAL A 27 -15.07 13.43 -7.31
C VAL A 27 -13.95 13.49 -8.34
N GLU A 28 -14.15 14.20 -9.45
CA GLU A 28 -13.10 14.42 -10.47
C GLU A 28 -11.87 15.10 -9.85
N THR A 29 -12.06 16.23 -9.16
CA THR A 29 -10.97 16.94 -8.49
C THR A 29 -10.26 16.07 -7.45
N LEU A 30 -10.99 15.26 -6.68
CA LEU A 30 -10.40 14.35 -5.70
C LEU A 30 -9.60 13.23 -6.37
N PHE A 31 -10.07 12.72 -7.51
CA PHE A 31 -9.36 11.70 -8.27
C PHE A 31 -8.03 12.24 -8.82
N ASP A 32 -8.06 13.44 -9.41
CA ASP A 32 -6.87 14.10 -9.93
C ASP A 32 -5.86 14.35 -8.79
N ALA A 33 -6.33 14.92 -7.67
CA ALA A 33 -5.49 15.16 -6.50
C ALA A 33 -4.92 13.88 -5.88
N ALA A 34 -5.71 12.80 -5.83
CA ALA A 34 -5.24 11.51 -5.32
C ALA A 34 -4.15 10.90 -6.24
N THR A 35 -4.32 11.05 -7.56
CA THR A 35 -3.35 10.59 -8.55
C THR A 35 -2.04 11.37 -8.44
N GLU A 36 -2.12 12.69 -8.33
CA GLU A 36 -0.95 13.56 -8.13
C GLU A 36 -0.23 13.24 -6.81
N ALA A 37 -0.99 13.07 -5.73
CA ALA A 37 -0.42 12.70 -4.43
C ALA A 37 0.30 11.34 -4.49
N ALA A 38 -0.30 10.34 -5.15
CA ALA A 38 0.33 9.02 -5.32
C ALA A 38 1.64 9.12 -6.12
N ALA A 39 1.65 9.89 -7.21
CA ALA A 39 2.85 10.12 -8.02
C ALA A 39 3.96 10.82 -7.21
N ALA A 40 3.61 11.86 -6.44
CA ALA A 40 4.55 12.56 -5.57
C ALA A 40 5.14 11.64 -4.49
N HIS A 41 4.31 10.78 -3.88
CA HIS A 41 4.80 9.81 -2.91
C HIS A 41 5.75 8.76 -3.52
N SER A 42 5.47 8.30 -4.74
CA SER A 42 6.39 7.42 -5.47
C SER A 42 7.73 8.11 -5.71
N ALA A 43 7.71 9.34 -6.22
CA ALA A 43 8.94 10.10 -6.49
C ALA A 43 9.78 10.32 -5.22
N VAL A 44 9.13 10.57 -4.07
CA VAL A 44 9.83 10.69 -2.78
C VAL A 44 10.44 9.36 -2.33
N ALA A 45 9.77 8.23 -2.57
CA ALA A 45 10.33 6.92 -2.25
C ALA A 45 11.57 6.64 -3.12
N ASP A 46 11.47 6.85 -4.42
CA ASP A 46 12.58 6.65 -5.36
C ASP A 46 13.78 7.56 -5.02
N ALA A 47 13.52 8.83 -4.69
CA ALA A 47 14.57 9.76 -4.28
C ALA A 47 15.25 9.35 -2.96
N ARG A 48 14.51 8.77 -2.01
CA ARG A 48 15.08 8.25 -0.76
C ARG A 48 15.97 7.03 -1.00
N ASP A 49 15.55 6.13 -1.88
CA ASP A 49 16.34 4.95 -2.23
C ASP A 49 17.61 5.33 -2.99
N ALA A 50 17.50 6.31 -3.91
CA ALA A 50 18.65 6.89 -4.60
C ALA A 50 19.64 7.56 -3.61
N ALA A 51 19.13 8.35 -2.66
CA ALA A 51 19.95 8.96 -1.63
C ALA A 51 20.66 7.91 -0.74
N ALA A 52 19.94 6.87 -0.31
CA ALA A 52 20.53 5.79 0.48
C ALA A 52 21.63 5.02 -0.29
N THR A 53 21.43 4.84 -1.60
CA THR A 53 22.44 4.24 -2.48
C THR A 53 23.68 5.13 -2.60
N ALA A 54 23.47 6.44 -2.80
CA ALA A 54 24.56 7.41 -2.86
C ALA A 54 25.34 7.49 -1.53
N ASP A 55 24.66 7.49 -0.39
CA ASP A 55 25.27 7.46 0.94
C ASP A 55 26.13 6.20 1.14
N THR A 56 25.62 5.04 0.72
CA THR A 56 26.35 3.77 0.81
C THR A 56 27.59 3.77 -0.09
N ALA A 57 27.46 4.29 -1.32
CA ALA A 57 28.57 4.43 -2.24
C ALA A 57 29.63 5.40 -1.71
N PHE A 58 29.21 6.51 -1.10
CA PHE A 58 30.10 7.48 -0.48
C PHE A 58 30.84 6.89 0.73
N GLU A 59 30.14 6.17 1.61
CA GLU A 59 30.76 5.48 2.74
C GLU A 59 31.81 4.46 2.26
N LYS A 60 31.49 3.69 1.21
CA LYS A 60 32.43 2.76 0.60
C LYS A 60 33.67 3.49 0.06
N ALA A 61 33.48 4.54 -0.75
CA ALA A 61 34.58 5.30 -1.32
C ALA A 61 35.47 5.94 -0.25
N TYR A 62 34.87 6.46 0.83
CA TYR A 62 35.60 6.97 1.98
C TYR A 62 36.45 5.88 2.65
N ARG A 63 35.88 4.69 2.91
CA ARG A 63 36.64 3.56 3.47
C ARG A 63 37.76 3.10 2.55
N ASP A 64 37.52 3.06 1.24
CA ASP A 64 38.52 2.69 0.24
C ASP A 64 39.68 3.71 0.24
N ALA A 65 39.40 5.01 0.39
CA ALA A 65 40.43 6.04 0.52
C ALA A 65 41.27 5.86 1.80
N ILE A 66 40.62 5.58 2.94
CA ILE A 66 41.34 5.27 4.20
C ILE A 66 42.21 4.03 4.03
N ALA A 67 41.71 2.98 3.40
CA ALA A 67 42.47 1.76 3.12
C ALA A 67 43.67 2.00 2.17
N ALA A 68 43.57 2.99 1.28
CA ALA A 68 44.64 3.44 0.41
C ALA A 68 45.68 4.35 1.11
N GLY A 69 45.51 4.61 2.42
CA GLY A 69 46.48 5.36 3.23
C GLY A 69 46.13 6.82 3.46
N TRP A 70 44.99 7.31 2.95
CA TRP A 70 44.52 8.65 3.30
C TRP A 70 44.06 8.70 4.75
N THR A 71 44.32 9.81 5.43
CA THR A 71 43.78 10.06 6.76
C THR A 71 42.47 10.85 6.68
N ALA A 72 41.62 10.70 7.70
CA ALA A 72 40.39 11.49 7.82
C ALA A 72 40.67 13.01 7.85
N ALA A 73 41.81 13.42 8.41
CA ALA A 73 42.23 14.83 8.47
C ALA A 73 42.56 15.39 7.07
N GLU A 74 43.26 14.61 6.24
CA GLU A 74 43.58 15.00 4.86
C GLU A 74 42.33 15.09 4.00
N LEU A 75 41.41 14.12 4.10
CA LEU A 75 40.14 14.17 3.38
C LEU A 75 39.31 15.39 3.79
N LYS A 76 39.27 15.71 5.09
CA LYS A 76 38.61 16.91 5.60
C LYS A 76 39.29 18.20 5.11
N ALA A 77 40.63 18.24 5.09
CA ALA A 77 41.38 19.38 4.57
C ALA A 77 41.16 19.57 3.06
N ALA A 78 40.90 18.48 2.32
CA ALA A 78 40.49 18.50 0.92
C ALA A 78 39.02 18.90 0.71
N GLY A 79 38.27 19.18 1.79
CA GLY A 79 36.87 19.61 1.73
C GLY A 79 35.85 18.47 1.63
N LEU A 80 36.28 17.20 1.77
CA LEU A 80 35.37 16.07 1.78
C LEU A 80 34.74 15.88 3.18
N PRO A 81 33.41 15.73 3.27
CA PRO A 81 32.77 15.47 4.55
C PRO A 81 33.08 14.04 5.04
N THR A 82 32.95 13.82 6.33
CA THR A 82 32.93 12.46 6.87
C THR A 82 31.53 11.86 6.63
N PRO A 83 31.42 10.63 6.11
CA PRO A 83 30.13 9.95 5.98
C PRO A 83 29.38 9.93 7.30
N ALA A 84 28.06 10.14 7.26
CA ALA A 84 27.23 10.02 8.45
C ALA A 84 27.32 8.58 8.99
N ALA A 85 27.37 8.42 10.31
CA ALA A 85 27.43 7.10 10.91
C ALA A 85 26.24 6.25 10.41
N PRO A 86 26.47 4.98 10.01
CA PRO A 86 25.41 4.15 9.47
C PRO A 86 24.29 4.07 10.50
N ARG A 87 23.11 4.56 10.12
CA ARG A 87 21.90 4.38 10.92
C ARG A 87 21.69 2.89 11.04
N ARG A 88 22.03 2.31 12.20
CA ARG A 88 21.71 0.91 12.51
C ARG A 88 20.22 0.77 12.31
N SER A 89 19.81 0.17 11.19
CA SER A 89 18.41 -0.10 10.92
C SER A 89 17.96 -1.00 12.05
N GLY A 90 17.19 -0.46 13.00
CA GLY A 90 16.57 -1.25 14.06
C GLY A 90 15.85 -2.38 13.36
N ARG A 91 16.34 -3.60 13.57
CA ARG A 91 15.83 -4.83 12.97
C ARG A 91 14.33 -4.84 13.21
N ARG A 92 13.53 -4.49 12.19
CA ARG A 92 12.08 -4.53 12.29
C ARG A 92 11.77 -5.99 12.59
N SER A 93 11.40 -6.25 13.84
CA SER A 93 11.00 -7.58 14.28
C SER A 93 9.79 -7.95 13.44
N THR A 94 10.00 -8.78 12.42
CA THR A 94 8.90 -9.41 11.68
C THR A 94 8.02 -10.10 12.72
N PRO A 95 6.75 -9.71 12.88
CA PRO A 95 5.85 -10.42 13.78
C PRO A 95 5.79 -11.87 13.30
N ARG A 96 6.14 -12.81 14.20
CA ARG A 96 5.94 -14.24 13.98
C ARG A 96 4.46 -14.44 13.61
N ARG A 97 4.24 -14.98 12.40
CA ARG A 97 2.94 -15.45 11.92
C ARG A 97 2.39 -16.45 12.93
N ASN A 98 1.46 -16.02 13.79
CA ASN A 98 0.68 -16.95 14.59
C ASN A 98 -0.12 -17.83 13.62
N LYS A 99 0.06 -19.14 13.80
CA LYS A 99 -0.59 -20.21 13.07
C LYS A 99 -2.09 -19.97 13.04
N ALA A 100 -2.65 -19.79 11.84
CA ALA A 100 -4.10 -19.71 11.65
C ALA A 100 -4.72 -21.02 12.16
N THR A 101 -5.49 -20.93 13.24
CA THR A 101 -6.49 -21.93 13.60
C THR A 101 -7.60 -21.89 12.56
N THR A 102 -7.61 -22.89 11.69
CA THR A 102 -8.73 -23.22 10.81
C THR A 102 -10.02 -23.34 11.62
N PRO A 103 -11.16 -22.80 11.13
CA PRO A 103 -12.44 -22.86 11.83
C PRO A 103 -12.98 -24.30 11.87
N THR A 104 -13.26 -24.80 13.07
CA THR A 104 -14.02 -26.05 13.28
C THR A 104 -15.49 -25.78 12.99
N VAL A 105 -15.99 -26.27 11.87
CA VAL A 105 -17.43 -26.47 11.63
C VAL A 105 -17.84 -27.72 12.42
N PRO A 106 -18.88 -27.69 13.29
CA PRO A 106 -19.42 -28.90 13.88
C PRO A 106 -20.40 -29.56 12.90
N THR A 107 -19.98 -30.64 12.27
CA THR A 107 -20.88 -31.66 11.68
C THR A 107 -21.37 -32.61 12.77
N PRO A 108 -22.68 -32.90 12.88
CA PRO A 108 -23.18 -34.03 13.65
C PRO A 108 -23.13 -35.32 12.80
N ILE A 109 -22.25 -36.24 13.21
CA ILE A 109 -22.43 -37.70 13.34
C ILE A 109 -23.90 -38.15 13.45
N ASP A 110 -24.39 -39.30 12.98
CA ASP A 110 -23.87 -40.52 12.37
C ASP A 110 -25.13 -41.31 11.94
N THR A 111 -25.13 -42.05 10.82
CA THR A 111 -25.86 -43.34 10.66
C THR A 111 -25.35 -44.02 9.39
N ALA A 112 -24.37 -44.91 9.54
CA ALA A 112 -24.05 -46.00 8.62
C ALA A 112 -25.14 -47.12 8.71
N PRO A 113 -25.19 -48.17 7.84
CA PRO A 113 -24.14 -48.64 6.94
C PRO A 113 -24.58 -49.12 5.53
N SER A 114 -23.55 -49.39 4.72
CA SER A 114 -23.40 -50.38 3.63
C SER A 114 -24.64 -50.93 2.91
N ASP A 115 -24.65 -50.85 1.58
CA ASP A 115 -24.35 -52.03 0.75
C ASP A 115 -24.11 -51.67 -0.72
N GLY A 116 -23.27 -52.47 -1.38
CA GLY A 116 -22.66 -52.18 -2.67
C GLY A 116 -23.53 -52.41 -3.91
N ALA A 117 -23.04 -51.89 -5.03
CA ALA A 117 -23.19 -52.34 -6.43
C ALA A 117 -22.80 -51.15 -7.33
N ALA A 118 -21.60 -51.11 -7.93
CA ALA A 118 -21.38 -51.58 -9.30
C ALA A 118 -22.64 -51.46 -10.19
N VAL A 119 -22.69 -50.51 -11.13
CA VAL A 119 -22.37 -50.75 -12.55
C VAL A 119 -22.44 -49.44 -13.35
N ASP A 120 -21.51 -49.37 -14.30
CA ASP A 120 -21.46 -48.46 -15.43
C ASP A 120 -22.60 -48.77 -16.43
N GLU A 121 -22.76 -47.91 -17.44
CA GLU A 121 -23.48 -48.13 -18.72
C GLU A 121 -24.94 -47.62 -18.87
N GLN A 122 -25.07 -46.70 -19.84
CA GLN A 122 -26.13 -46.50 -20.86
C GLN A 122 -26.66 -45.05 -20.90
N ALA A 123 -26.88 -44.41 -22.06
CA ALA A 123 -26.51 -44.67 -23.44
C ALA A 123 -26.85 -43.37 -24.19
N THR A 124 -25.96 -42.93 -25.08
CA THR A 124 -26.26 -41.95 -26.13
C THR A 124 -26.69 -42.71 -27.39
N ALA A 125 -27.95 -42.54 -27.79
CA ALA A 125 -28.43 -42.56 -29.18
C ALA A 125 -29.86 -42.00 -29.22
#